data_AF-A0A520YAZ7-F1
#
_entry.id   AF-A0A520YAZ7-F1
#
_cell.length_a   1.000
_cell.length_b   1.000
_cell.length_c   1.000
_cell.angle_alpha   90.00
_cell.angle_beta   90.00
_cell.angle_gamma   90.00
#
_symmetry.space_group_name_H-M   'P 1'
#
loop_
_entity.id
_entity.type
_entity.pdbx_description
1 polymer ?
#
loop_
_entity_poly.entity_id
_entity_poly.type
_entity_poly.pdbx_seq_one_letter_code
_entity_poly.pdbx_strand_id
1 'polypeptide(L)'
;MWLHGSDPGGIADIDVLLSEADAERLLEPRGILPVTKDPHQLFHSRWFAHWDGTPVPVEFMAGFSLMEDGRWTLIVPQTREAKAGLFVPSRRE
;
A
#
# COMPACT_ATOMS: atom_id res chain seq x y z
N MET A 1 10.79 1.19 5.84
CA MET A 1 12.09 1.09 6.57
C MET A 1 13.11 2.11 6.12
N TRP A 2 13.47 2.19 4.84
CA TRP A 2 14.48 3.14 4.34
C TRP A 2 14.14 4.61 4.62
N LEU A 3 12.88 4.99 4.42
CA LEU A 3 12.39 6.34 4.74
C LEU A 3 12.48 6.71 6.24
N HIS A 4 12.71 5.73 7.13
CA HIS A 4 12.98 5.98 8.56
C HIS A 4 14.46 5.83 8.93
N GLY A 5 15.37 5.84 7.95
CA GLY A 5 16.81 5.77 8.16
C GLY A 5 17.35 4.35 8.39
N SER A 6 16.56 3.30 8.14
CA SER A 6 17.07 1.93 8.10
C SER A 6 17.77 1.65 6.76
N ASP A 7 18.74 0.74 6.74
CA ASP A 7 19.32 0.20 5.50
C ASP A 7 18.72 -1.18 5.23
N PRO A 8 17.67 -1.29 4.38
CA PRO A 8 17.08 -2.58 4.04
C PRO A 8 17.90 -3.36 3.00
N GLY A 9 19.03 -2.82 2.51
CA GLY A 9 19.69 -3.33 1.32
C GLY A 9 18.93 -2.96 0.04
N GLY A 10 18.78 -3.91 -0.88
CA GLY A 10 18.03 -3.71 -2.12
C GLY A 10 16.53 -3.55 -1.86
N ILE A 11 15.91 -2.53 -2.44
CA ILE A 11 14.44 -2.35 -2.42
C ILE A 11 13.85 -3.20 -3.55
N ALA A 12 13.04 -4.20 -3.20
CA ALA A 12 12.41 -5.09 -4.17
C ALA A 12 11.16 -4.46 -4.82
N ASP A 13 10.40 -3.70 -4.05
CA ASP A 13 9.12 -3.09 -4.41
C ASP A 13 8.82 -1.85 -3.52
N ILE A 14 7.77 -1.12 -3.90
CA ILE A 14 7.22 0.00 -3.12
C ILE A 14 5.75 -0.28 -2.84
N ASP A 15 5.40 -0.35 -1.56
CA ASP A 15 4.02 -0.47 -1.10
C ASP A 15 3.35 0.89 -0.89
N VAL A 16 2.17 1.08 -1.48
CA VAL A 16 1.38 2.31 -1.35
C VAL A 16 -0.02 1.98 -0.82
N LEU A 17 -0.32 2.47 0.38
CA LEU A 17 -1.68 2.52 0.90
C LEU A 17 -2.38 3.80 0.46
N LEU A 18 -3.59 3.67 -0.08
CA LEU A 18 -4.44 4.79 -0.50
C LEU A 18 -5.92 4.49 -0.29
N SER A 19 -6.77 5.49 -0.48
CA SER A 19 -8.23 5.32 -0.45
C SER A 19 -8.71 4.66 -1.75
N GLU A 20 -9.81 3.88 -1.69
CA GLU A 20 -10.42 3.31 -2.91
C GLU A 20 -10.82 4.41 -3.89
N ALA A 21 -11.36 5.52 -3.39
CA ALA A 21 -11.73 6.66 -4.21
C ALA A 21 -10.51 7.28 -4.94
N ASP A 22 -9.35 7.34 -4.31
CA ASP A 22 -8.13 7.82 -4.98
C ASP A 22 -7.55 6.78 -5.94
N ALA A 23 -7.65 5.49 -5.63
CA ALA A 23 -7.25 4.44 -6.56
C ALA A 23 -8.05 4.51 -7.87
N GLU A 24 -9.38 4.55 -7.77
CA GLU A 24 -10.27 4.70 -8.93
C GLU A 24 -10.03 6.01 -9.69
N ARG A 25 -9.87 7.13 -8.98
CA ARG A 25 -9.72 8.46 -9.61
C ARG A 25 -8.34 8.70 -10.22
N LEU A 26 -7.28 8.15 -9.63
CA LEU A 26 -5.89 8.47 -10.00
C LEU A 26 -5.22 7.34 -10.78
N LEU A 27 -5.49 6.08 -10.48
CA LEU A 27 -4.74 4.95 -11.04
C LEU A 27 -5.42 4.38 -12.29
N GLU A 28 -6.72 4.15 -12.23
CA GLU A 28 -7.45 3.53 -13.35
C GLU A 28 -7.38 4.32 -14.67
N PRO A 29 -7.49 5.68 -14.68
CA PRO A 29 -7.34 6.46 -15.91
C PRO A 29 -5.95 6.37 -16.55
N ARG A 30 -4.95 5.87 -15.81
CA ARG A 30 -3.58 5.66 -16.27
C ARG A 30 -3.32 4.20 -16.67
N GLY A 31 -4.36 3.36 -16.68
CA GLY A 31 -4.25 1.95 -17.02
C GLY A 31 -3.69 1.07 -15.91
N ILE A 32 -3.54 1.61 -14.68
CA ILE A 32 -3.17 0.82 -13.49
C ILE A 32 -4.48 0.30 -12.91
N LEU A 33 -4.84 -0.92 -13.31
CA LEU A 33 -6.13 -1.54 -12.99
C LEU A 33 -5.98 -2.57 -11.88
N PRO A 34 -7.04 -2.78 -11.06
CA PRO A 34 -7.00 -3.79 -10.04
C PRO A 34 -6.87 -5.19 -10.66
N VAL A 35 -6.08 -6.04 -10.01
CA VAL A 35 -5.97 -7.46 -10.36
C VAL A 35 -6.71 -8.29 -9.31
N THR A 36 -7.39 -9.33 -9.77
CA THR A 36 -7.96 -10.32 -8.86
C THR A 36 -6.81 -11.09 -8.21
N LYS A 37 -6.66 -10.94 -6.89
CA LYS A 37 -5.74 -11.73 -6.07
C LYS A 37 -6.57 -12.58 -5.12
N ASP A 38 -6.22 -13.85 -4.96
CA ASP A 38 -6.87 -14.68 -3.97
C ASP A 38 -6.68 -14.06 -2.57
N PRO A 39 -7.73 -13.96 -1.76
CA PRO A 39 -7.62 -13.38 -0.42
C PRO A 39 -6.65 -14.21 0.41
N HIS A 40 -5.61 -13.56 0.93
CA HIS A 40 -4.68 -14.18 1.85
C HIS A 40 -5.38 -14.40 3.20
N GLN A 41 -5.05 -15.47 3.93
CA GLN A 41 -5.73 -15.82 5.19
C GLN A 41 -5.56 -14.76 6.30
N LEU A 42 -4.56 -13.90 6.17
CA LEU A 42 -4.18 -12.92 7.19
C LEU A 42 -4.46 -11.47 6.79
N PHE A 43 -4.62 -11.19 5.50
CA PHE A 43 -4.82 -9.83 5.01
C PHE A 43 -5.51 -9.81 3.64
N HIS A 44 -6.21 -8.74 3.34
CA HIS A 44 -6.73 -8.50 1.99
C HIS A 44 -6.86 -7.00 1.72
N SER A 45 -6.87 -6.63 0.43
CA SER A 45 -7.28 -5.31 -0.04
C SER A 45 -8.56 -5.46 -0.84
N ARG A 46 -9.45 -4.46 -0.79
CA ARG A 46 -10.64 -4.41 -1.66
C ARG A 46 -10.27 -4.06 -3.09
N TRP A 47 -9.18 -3.30 -3.25
CA TRP A 47 -8.61 -2.92 -4.53
C TRP A 47 -7.09 -3.09 -4.43
N PHE A 48 -6.51 -3.87 -5.33
CA PHE A 48 -5.08 -4.17 -5.38
C PHE A 48 -4.59 -4.10 -6.81
N ALA A 49 -3.53 -3.35 -7.08
CA ALA A 49 -2.89 -3.29 -8.39
C ALA A 49 -1.38 -3.39 -8.26
N HIS A 50 -0.78 -4.04 -9.24
CA HIS A 50 0.67 -4.14 -9.39
C HIS A 50 1.10 -3.33 -10.62
N TRP A 51 2.13 -2.49 -10.47
CA TRP A 51 2.63 -1.63 -11.54
C TRP A 51 4.13 -1.82 -11.78
N ASP A 52 4.46 -2.42 -12.93
CA ASP A 52 5.84 -2.66 -13.39
C ASP A 52 6.40 -1.55 -14.30
N GLY A 53 5.68 -0.44 -14.47
CA GLY A 53 6.08 0.66 -15.37
C GLY A 53 7.21 1.54 -14.84
N THR A 54 7.84 1.16 -13.72
CA THR A 54 8.83 1.94 -12.98
C THR A 54 10.09 1.11 -12.72
N PRO A 55 11.25 1.74 -12.44
CA PRO A 55 12.49 1.02 -12.14
C PRO A 55 12.43 0.08 -10.93
N VAL A 56 11.50 0.36 -10.01
CA VAL A 56 11.15 -0.50 -8.87
C VAL A 56 9.63 -0.74 -8.96
N PRO A 57 9.14 -1.99 -8.94
CA PRO A 57 7.71 -2.28 -8.95
C PRO A 57 6.96 -1.57 -7.84
N VAL A 58 5.71 -1.19 -8.11
CA VAL A 58 4.84 -0.55 -7.11
C VAL A 58 3.59 -1.39 -6.91
N GLU A 59 3.31 -1.74 -5.66
CA GLU A 59 2.05 -2.36 -5.24
C GLU A 59 1.14 -1.29 -4.61
N PHE A 60 -0.07 -1.16 -5.14
CA PHE A 60 -1.09 -0.26 -4.63
C PHE A 60 -2.18 -1.05 -3.91
N MET A 61 -2.52 -0.63 -2.70
CA MET A 61 -3.46 -1.31 -1.82
C MET A 61 -4.49 -0.31 -1.27
N ALA A 62 -5.77 -0.53 -1.56
CA ALA A 62 -6.86 0.25 -1.00
C ALA A 62 -7.91 -0.64 -0.32
N GLY A 63 -8.47 -0.13 0.78
CA GLY A 63 -9.32 -0.92 1.66
C GLY A 63 -8.58 -2.07 2.35
N PHE A 64 -7.29 -1.88 2.66
CA PHE A 64 -6.43 -2.90 3.26
C PHE A 64 -6.90 -3.28 4.67
N SER A 65 -7.13 -4.57 4.90
CA SER A 65 -7.60 -5.11 6.17
C SER A 65 -6.75 -6.28 6.63
N LEU A 66 -6.55 -6.40 7.94
CA LEU A 66 -5.88 -7.54 8.59
C LEU A 66 -6.90 -8.42 9.31
N MET A 67 -6.63 -9.73 9.38
CA MET A 67 -7.39 -10.65 10.22
C MET A 67 -6.85 -10.56 11.65
N GLU A 68 -7.62 -9.96 12.56
CA GLU A 68 -7.30 -9.83 13.98
C GLU A 68 -8.45 -10.44 14.81
N ASP A 69 -8.12 -11.38 15.70
CA ASP A 69 -9.10 -12.04 16.57
C ASP A 69 -10.34 -12.58 15.83
N GLY A 70 -10.13 -13.11 14.61
CA GLY A 70 -11.19 -13.67 13.77
C GLY A 70 -12.08 -12.62 13.09
N ARG A 71 -11.66 -11.36 13.04
CA ARG A 71 -12.35 -10.26 12.36
C ARG A 71 -11.42 -9.54 11.40
N TRP A 72 -11.98 -9.07 10.30
CA TRP A 72 -11.28 -8.17 9.38
C TRP A 72 -11.29 -6.74 9.93
N THR A 73 -10.12 -6.24 10.30
CA THR A 73 -9.91 -4.86 10.76
C THR A 73 -9.31 -4.03 9.64
N LEU A 74 -9.99 -2.95 9.24
CA LEU A 74 -9.48 -1.98 8.27
C LEU A 74 -8.27 -1.25 8.87
N ILE A 75 -7.17 -1.21 8.11
CA ILE A 75 -5.97 -0.49 8.50
C ILE A 75 -5.97 0.88 7.84
N VAL A 76 -5.94 1.92 8.68
CA VAL A 76 -5.75 3.30 8.27
C VAL A 76 -4.61 3.87 9.09
N PRO A 77 -3.47 4.24 8.48
CA PRO A 77 -2.40 4.89 9.21
C PRO A 77 -2.90 6.13 9.95
N GLN A 78 -2.67 6.17 11.26
CA GLN A 78 -3.11 7.26 12.14
C GLN A 78 -2.16 8.45 12.08
N THR A 79 -0.93 8.23 11.65
CA THR A 79 0.11 9.25 11.56
C THR A 79 0.56 9.47 10.11
N ARG A 80 1.05 10.69 9.83
CA ARG A 80 1.54 11.11 8.52
C ARG A 80 2.77 11.99 8.66
N GLU A 81 3.94 11.43 8.40
CA GLU A 81 5.21 12.16 8.37
C GLU A 81 5.60 12.48 6.92
N ALA A 82 5.85 13.76 6.64
CA ALA A 82 6.35 14.19 5.33
C ALA A 82 7.85 13.87 5.21
N LYS A 83 8.23 13.07 4.20
CA LYS A 83 9.63 12.73 3.89
C LYS A 83 9.82 12.65 2.38
N ALA A 84 10.79 13.40 1.86
CA ALA A 84 11.13 13.40 0.42
C ALA A 84 9.90 13.59 -0.51
N GLY A 85 8.93 14.42 -0.10
CA GLY A 85 7.70 14.66 -0.87
C GLY A 85 6.61 13.59 -0.74
N LEU A 86 6.84 12.54 0.06
CA LEU A 86 5.89 11.48 0.37
C LEU A 86 5.37 11.61 1.81
N PHE A 87 4.23 10.98 2.09
CA PHE A 87 3.74 10.76 3.45
C PHE A 87 3.97 9.31 3.84
N VAL A 88 4.61 9.09 4.99
CA VAL A 88 4.78 7.75 5.59
C VAL A 88 4.19 7.72 7.00
N PRO A 89 3.68 6.57 7.47
CA PRO A 89 3.31 6.41 8.88
C PRO A 89 4.53 6.60 9.79
N SER A 90 4.32 7.00 11.03
CA SER A 90 5.33 7.03 12.08
C SER A 90 5.87 5.63 12.33
N ARG A 91 7.18 5.54 12.61
CA ARG A 91 7.81 4.27 13.01
C ARG A 91 7.30 3.74 14.36
N ARG A 92 6.64 4.57 15.15
CA ARG A 92 6.16 4.25 16.50
C ARG A 92 4.64 4.02 16.58
N GLU A 93 3.96 4.06 15.44
CA GLU A 93 2.57 3.65 15.35
C GLU A 93 2.44 2.13 15.55
#